data_AF-A0A2C5YTF4-F1
#
_entry.id   AF-A0A2C5YTF4-F1
#
_cell.length_a   1.000
_cell.length_b   1.000
_cell.length_c   1.000
_cell.angle_alpha   90.00
_cell.angle_beta   90.00
_cell.angle_gamma   90.00
#
_symmetry.space_group_name_H-M   'P 1'
#
loop_
_entity.id
_entity.type
_entity.pdbx_description
1 polymer ?
#
loop_
_entity_poly.entity_id
_entity_poly.type
_entity_poly.pdbx_seq_one_letter_code
_entity_poly.pdbx_strand_id
1 'polypeptide(L)'
;MDFINGLGHQGDRILGLCEWLCVKNGATYVFVLVATKDGRLIVISTTPTKAHGPSKRLRYYTQYKRTYKRPVYSVVADEQGILYCVDKTIRWDVLDVKDRKLKLKSEHELDSPATMLRVSGGLVYALTTRHSVQVIDYRSKRSSGMAVAYSDRVSRSTIHMIEAGSGSDASPVILLSDQDGGIAGIRIPWRQQQRKEFDFIFKTTLPASVRRFVKARSRPLWLAAGSGNSRPCADHDDGVEVLGVSLDGCMRHFTLLHLDLWRFLCLVQIVVRKCNLSAGSTIAGGERVAEAEEAITMDIRAELESRQRSKLMHIDGDVLERCIRPRCLGDIFWNGGLFALFCGYLDDLEGGRYTRRLRDAQMTDQERRQQYIEVGYDILGRVLHAVL
;
A
#
# COMPACT_ATOMS: atom_id res chain seq x y z
N MET A 1 -23.80 34.40 5.40
CA MET A 1 -24.11 32.98 5.63
C MET A 1 -22.82 32.22 5.43
N ASP A 2 -22.29 31.62 6.51
CA ASP A 2 -20.94 31.04 6.52
C ASP A 2 -20.94 29.52 6.26
N PHE A 3 -22.10 28.91 5.96
CA PHE A 3 -22.26 27.47 5.74
C PHE A 3 -22.76 27.15 4.33
N ILE A 4 -22.31 26.02 3.79
CA ILE A 4 -22.73 25.48 2.49
C ILE A 4 -24.18 25.00 2.58
N ASN A 5 -25.02 25.40 1.63
CA ASN A 5 -26.43 24.98 1.60
C ASN A 5 -26.55 23.44 1.55
N GLY A 6 -27.21 22.86 2.56
CA GLY A 6 -27.39 21.42 2.71
C GLY A 6 -26.37 20.73 3.62
N LEU A 7 -25.44 21.48 4.22
CA LEU A 7 -24.50 21.04 5.26
C LEU A 7 -24.58 21.96 6.48
N GLY A 8 -24.11 21.48 7.63
CA GLY A 8 -23.97 22.28 8.85
C GLY A 8 -25.16 22.16 9.81
N HIS A 9 -26.04 21.17 9.64
CA HIS A 9 -27.05 20.86 10.65
C HIS A 9 -26.40 20.08 11.80
N GLN A 10 -26.95 20.23 13.00
CA GLN A 10 -26.47 19.48 14.15
C GLN A 10 -26.64 17.97 13.91
N GLY A 11 -25.54 17.22 14.07
CA GLY A 11 -25.53 15.77 13.82
C GLY A 11 -25.09 15.38 12.40
N ASP A 12 -24.87 16.33 11.48
CA ASP A 12 -24.34 16.06 10.14
C ASP A 12 -23.00 15.31 10.24
N ARG A 13 -22.94 14.12 9.61
CA ARG A 13 -21.69 13.35 9.49
C ARG A 13 -21.35 13.14 8.03
N ILE A 14 -20.20 13.65 7.61
CA ILE A 14 -19.62 13.40 6.29
C ILE A 14 -18.96 12.02 6.31
N LEU A 15 -19.34 11.16 5.38
CA LEU A 15 -18.78 9.82 5.21
C LEU A 15 -17.82 9.74 4.02
N GLY A 16 -18.07 10.52 2.96
CA GLY A 16 -17.24 10.58 1.77
C GLY A 16 -17.00 12.01 1.31
N LEU A 17 -15.77 12.28 0.88
CA LEU A 17 -15.34 13.55 0.32
C LEU A 17 -14.40 13.27 -0.85
N CYS A 18 -14.68 13.83 -2.02
CA CYS A 18 -13.89 13.63 -3.23
C CYS A 18 -13.85 14.92 -4.06
N GLU A 19 -12.72 15.21 -4.69
CA GLU A 19 -12.60 16.26 -5.69
C GLU A 19 -12.93 15.71 -7.08
N TRP A 20 -13.65 16.50 -7.88
CA TRP A 20 -13.98 16.18 -9.26
C TRP A 20 -13.49 17.29 -10.19
N LEU A 21 -12.58 16.92 -11.08
CA LEU A 21 -12.13 17.74 -12.20
C LEU A 21 -12.96 17.40 -13.44
N CYS A 22 -13.94 18.22 -13.75
CA CYS A 22 -14.80 18.05 -14.91
C CYS A 22 -14.28 18.91 -16.07
N VAL A 23 -13.79 18.28 -17.15
CA VAL A 23 -13.42 18.98 -18.37
C VAL A 23 -14.63 19.08 -19.28
N LYS A 24 -15.05 20.31 -19.62
CA LYS A 24 -16.18 20.58 -20.52
C LYS A 24 -15.81 21.68 -21.50
N ASN A 25 -15.92 21.39 -22.80
CA ASN A 25 -15.61 22.33 -23.90
C ASN A 25 -14.21 22.97 -23.76
N GLY A 26 -13.21 22.21 -23.34
CA GLY A 26 -11.84 22.70 -23.11
C GLY A 26 -11.63 23.47 -21.80
N ALA A 27 -12.68 23.74 -21.02
CA ALA A 27 -12.58 24.36 -19.70
C ALA A 27 -12.65 23.32 -18.58
N THR A 28 -11.79 23.44 -17.57
CA THR A 28 -11.77 22.56 -16.39
C THR A 28 -12.53 23.21 -15.24
N TYR A 29 -13.52 22.51 -14.72
CA TYR A 29 -14.31 22.91 -13.55
C TYR A 29 -13.95 22.01 -12.37
N VAL A 30 -13.71 22.63 -11.21
CA VAL A 30 -13.41 21.92 -9.96
C VAL A 30 -14.66 21.86 -9.10
N PHE A 31 -15.07 20.65 -8.72
CA PHE A 31 -16.16 20.42 -7.79
C PHE A 31 -15.70 19.60 -6.59
N VAL A 32 -16.37 19.81 -5.46
CA VAL A 32 -16.25 18.98 -4.26
C VAL A 32 -17.52 18.16 -4.11
N LEU A 33 -17.36 16.85 -4.04
CA LEU A 33 -18.42 15.87 -3.83
C LEU A 33 -18.48 15.50 -2.35
N VAL A 34 -19.68 15.58 -1.76
CA VAL A 34 -19.90 15.27 -0.34
C VAL A 34 -20.97 14.20 -0.21
N ALA A 35 -20.65 13.13 0.51
CA ALA A 35 -21.54 12.05 0.88
C ALA A 35 -21.71 12.03 2.40
N THR A 36 -22.94 11.84 2.89
CA THR A 36 -23.27 11.96 4.31
C THR A 36 -24.02 10.76 4.87
N LYS A 37 -23.95 10.59 6.19
CA LYS A 37 -24.65 9.54 6.93
C LYS A 37 -26.17 9.62 6.80
N ASP A 38 -26.74 10.82 6.70
CA ASP A 38 -28.20 11.01 6.58
C ASP A 38 -28.70 10.91 5.14
N GLY A 39 -27.85 10.43 4.22
CA GLY A 39 -28.27 10.14 2.85
C GLY A 39 -28.22 11.33 1.90
N ARG A 40 -27.50 12.42 2.21
CA ARG A 40 -27.28 13.52 1.26
C ARG A 40 -26.04 13.28 0.40
N LEU A 41 -26.20 13.45 -0.91
CA LEU A 41 -25.15 13.59 -1.91
C LEU A 41 -25.17 15.02 -2.45
N ILE A 42 -24.05 15.73 -2.33
CA ILE A 42 -23.97 17.16 -2.63
C ILE A 42 -22.77 17.42 -3.56
N VAL A 43 -22.98 18.21 -4.61
CA VAL A 43 -21.90 18.72 -5.49
C VAL A 43 -21.75 20.21 -5.23
N ILE A 44 -20.53 20.62 -4.89
CA ILE A 44 -20.21 21.99 -4.51
C ILE A 44 -19.21 22.56 -5.51
N SER A 45 -19.42 23.77 -6.00
CA SER A 45 -18.39 24.54 -6.71
C SER A 45 -17.82 25.62 -5.81
N THR A 46 -16.58 26.01 -6.08
CA THR A 46 -15.88 27.07 -5.35
C THR A 46 -15.53 28.21 -6.30
N THR A 47 -15.77 29.45 -5.89
CA THR A 47 -15.29 30.64 -6.60
C THR A 47 -14.47 31.52 -5.66
N PRO A 48 -13.33 32.08 -6.10
CA PRO A 48 -12.62 33.08 -5.32
C PRO A 48 -13.48 34.33 -5.16
N THR A 49 -13.52 34.88 -3.95
CA THR A 49 -14.22 36.14 -3.70
C THR A 49 -13.31 37.29 -4.14
N LYS A 50 -13.84 38.24 -4.91
CA LYS A 50 -13.16 39.51 -5.21
C LYS A 50 -13.25 40.43 -3.98
N ALA A 51 -12.57 40.08 -2.89
CA ALA A 51 -12.48 40.92 -1.71
C ALA A 51 -11.16 41.70 -1.76
N HIS A 52 -11.23 43.03 -1.65
CA HIS A 52 -10.07 43.89 -1.43
C HIS A 52 -9.61 43.72 0.03
N GLY A 53 -8.74 42.75 0.28
CA GLY A 53 -8.14 42.47 1.58
C GLY A 53 -7.10 41.34 1.49
N PRO A 54 -6.22 41.18 2.50
CA PRO A 54 -5.09 40.25 2.44
C PRO A 54 -5.49 38.76 2.43
N SER A 55 -6.76 38.41 2.72
CA SER A 55 -7.24 37.03 2.65
C SER A 55 -8.24 36.83 1.50
N LYS A 56 -7.82 36.05 0.49
CA LYS A 56 -8.71 35.55 -0.56
C LYS A 56 -9.69 34.55 0.09
N ARG A 57 -10.91 34.99 0.39
CA ARG A 57 -11.99 34.08 0.84
C ARG A 57 -12.54 33.28 -0.34
N LEU A 58 -12.88 32.00 -0.13
CA LEU A 58 -13.61 31.19 -1.10
C LEU A 58 -15.12 31.29 -0.81
N ARG A 59 -15.93 31.34 -1.86
CA ARG A 59 -17.38 31.19 -1.77
C ARG A 59 -17.78 29.84 -2.35
N TYR A 60 -18.69 29.17 -1.64
CA TYR A 60 -19.17 27.85 -1.99
C TYR A 60 -20.59 27.92 -2.54
N TYR A 61 -20.87 27.16 -3.59
CA TYR A 61 -22.21 27.06 -4.18
C TYR A 61 -22.60 25.60 -4.35
N THR A 62 -23.77 25.24 -3.83
CA THR A 62 -24.36 23.91 -4.04
C THR A 62 -24.97 23.83 -5.44
N GLN A 63 -24.32 23.07 -6.32
CA GLN A 63 -24.75 22.89 -7.71
C GLN A 63 -25.76 21.76 -7.86
N TYR A 64 -25.63 20.73 -7.01
CA TYR A 64 -26.51 19.58 -7.03
C TYR A 64 -26.69 19.05 -5.61
N LYS A 65 -27.90 18.62 -5.30
CA LYS A 65 -28.24 17.99 -4.03
C LYS A 65 -29.26 16.89 -4.30
N ARG A 66 -28.96 15.68 -3.84
CA ARG A 66 -29.89 14.55 -3.83
C ARG A 66 -29.93 13.94 -2.44
N THR A 67 -31.13 13.57 -2.02
CA THR A 67 -31.37 13.02 -0.68
C THR A 67 -31.94 11.61 -0.81
N TYR A 68 -31.40 10.71 -0.01
CA TYR A 68 -31.81 9.32 0.11
C TYR A 68 -32.27 9.06 1.55
N LYS A 69 -33.12 8.04 1.74
CA LYS A 69 -33.54 7.57 3.08
C LYS A 69 -32.47 6.73 3.79
N ARG A 70 -31.33 6.49 3.12
CA ARG A 70 -30.24 5.63 3.56
C ARG A 70 -28.90 6.36 3.43
N PRO A 71 -27.88 6.00 4.23
CA PRO A 71 -26.58 6.66 4.16
C PRO A 71 -25.94 6.61 2.78
N VAL A 72 -25.24 7.68 2.41
CA VAL A 72 -24.28 7.65 1.28
C VAL A 72 -22.89 7.48 1.88
N TYR A 73 -22.31 6.29 1.73
CA TYR A 73 -21.06 5.92 2.41
C TYR A 73 -19.83 6.47 1.72
N SER A 74 -19.82 6.49 0.40
CA SER A 74 -18.66 6.86 -0.39
C SER A 74 -19.08 7.49 -1.71
N VAL A 75 -18.23 8.36 -2.24
CA VAL A 75 -18.39 8.99 -3.56
C VAL A 75 -17.03 9.13 -4.23
N VAL A 76 -16.99 8.91 -5.53
CA VAL A 76 -15.82 9.11 -6.38
C VAL A 76 -16.26 9.68 -7.72
N ALA A 77 -15.40 10.48 -8.33
CA ALA A 77 -15.64 11.02 -9.66
C ALA A 77 -15.02 10.15 -10.75
N ASP A 78 -15.61 10.24 -11.94
CA ASP A 78 -15.10 9.75 -13.20
C ASP A 78 -15.15 10.89 -14.24
N GLU A 79 -14.50 10.70 -15.39
CA GLU A 79 -14.50 11.69 -16.48
C GLU A 79 -15.91 12.10 -16.93
N GLN A 80 -16.87 11.16 -16.89
CA GLN A 80 -18.22 11.35 -17.42
C GLN A 80 -19.27 11.70 -16.33
N GLY A 81 -18.93 11.53 -15.05
CA GLY A 81 -19.92 11.65 -13.98
C GLY A 81 -19.38 11.21 -12.63
N ILE A 82 -20.28 10.70 -11.78
CA ILE A 82 -19.97 10.33 -10.41
C ILE A 82 -20.48 8.93 -10.08
N LEU A 83 -19.71 8.20 -9.27
CA LEU A 83 -20.09 6.94 -8.69
C LEU A 83 -20.18 7.09 -7.17
N TYR A 84 -21.24 6.55 -6.57
CA TYR A 84 -21.46 6.66 -5.13
C TYR A 84 -22.21 5.44 -4.60
N CYS A 85 -22.01 5.14 -3.32
CA CYS A 85 -22.65 3.99 -2.65
C CYS A 85 -23.72 4.50 -1.68
N VAL A 86 -24.98 4.12 -1.95
CA VAL A 86 -26.13 4.38 -1.06
C VAL A 86 -26.51 3.06 -0.40
N ASP A 87 -26.42 2.97 0.92
CA ASP A 87 -26.52 1.72 1.67
C ASP A 87 -25.56 0.65 1.11
N LYS A 88 -26.08 -0.32 0.35
CA LYS A 88 -25.31 -1.38 -0.33
C LYS A 88 -25.28 -1.23 -1.85
N THR A 89 -25.91 -0.20 -2.41
CA THR A 89 -26.05 -0.05 -3.86
C THR A 89 -25.07 0.98 -4.39
N ILE A 90 -24.16 0.56 -5.27
CA ILE A 90 -23.35 1.48 -6.09
C ILE A 90 -24.25 2.02 -7.20
N ARG A 91 -24.20 3.33 -7.40
CA ARG A 91 -24.92 4.03 -8.47
C ARG A 91 -23.93 4.81 -9.30
N TRP A 92 -24.12 4.81 -10.62
CA TRP A 92 -23.38 5.65 -11.55
C TRP A 92 -24.31 6.66 -12.19
N ASP A 93 -24.11 7.93 -11.87
CA ASP A 93 -24.82 9.03 -12.50
C ASP A 93 -23.87 9.74 -13.48
N VAL A 94 -24.30 9.89 -14.73
CA VAL A 94 -23.56 10.58 -15.80
C VAL A 94 -24.09 12.00 -15.96
N LEU A 95 -23.20 12.96 -16.20
CA LEU A 95 -23.59 14.34 -16.47
C LEU A 95 -24.20 14.45 -17.87
N ASP A 96 -25.51 14.70 -17.94
CA ASP A 96 -26.18 15.01 -19.18
C ASP A 96 -25.81 16.44 -19.62
N VAL A 97 -25.13 16.56 -20.76
CA VAL A 97 -24.64 17.84 -21.29
C VAL A 97 -25.79 18.76 -21.69
N LYS A 98 -26.91 18.20 -22.18
CA LYS A 98 -28.09 18.95 -22.62
C LYS A 98 -28.85 19.49 -21.41
N ASP A 99 -29.11 18.62 -20.44
CA ASP A 99 -29.94 18.95 -19.28
C ASP A 99 -29.15 19.57 -18.12
N ARG A 100 -27.81 19.59 -18.21
CA ARG A 100 -26.88 20.02 -17.16
C ARG A 100 -27.16 19.36 -15.81
N LYS A 101 -27.62 18.10 -15.83
CA LYS A 101 -28.05 17.33 -14.66
C LYS A 101 -27.41 15.95 -14.67
N LEU A 102 -27.14 15.44 -13.48
CA LEU A 102 -26.71 14.07 -13.27
C LEU A 102 -27.91 13.13 -13.43
N LYS A 103 -27.79 12.16 -14.34
CA LYS A 103 -28.80 11.13 -14.61
C LYS A 103 -28.25 9.76 -14.30
N LEU A 104 -29.04 8.93 -13.63
CA LEU A 104 -28.70 7.54 -13.36
C LEU A 104 -28.50 6.79 -14.67
N LYS A 105 -27.36 6.11 -14.78
CA LYS A 105 -27.03 5.25 -15.92
C LYS A 105 -27.11 3.77 -15.56
N SER A 106 -26.58 3.39 -14.40
CA SER A 106 -26.63 2.01 -13.91
C SER A 106 -26.45 1.93 -12.41
N GLU A 107 -26.78 0.77 -11.84
CA GLU A 107 -26.62 0.45 -10.43
C GLU A 107 -26.18 -1.00 -10.23
N HIS A 108 -25.58 -1.28 -9.07
CA HIS A 108 -25.13 -2.60 -8.64
C HIS A 108 -25.29 -2.76 -7.14
N GLU A 109 -25.81 -3.89 -6.69
CA GLU A 109 -25.95 -4.20 -5.28
C GLU A 109 -24.75 -5.01 -4.76
N LEU A 110 -24.22 -4.61 -3.60
CA LEU A 110 -23.11 -5.26 -2.91
C LEU A 110 -23.62 -6.05 -1.69
N ASP A 111 -22.80 -6.98 -1.20
CA ASP A 111 -23.12 -7.73 0.04
C ASP A 111 -23.05 -6.84 1.29
N SER A 112 -22.18 -5.82 1.27
CA SER A 112 -22.07 -4.81 2.33
C SER A 112 -21.69 -3.43 1.78
N PRO A 113 -21.97 -2.34 2.53
CA PRO A 113 -21.69 -0.99 2.06
C PRO A 113 -20.24 -0.78 1.64
N ALA A 114 -20.04 -0.11 0.50
CA ALA A 114 -18.73 0.37 0.09
C ALA A 114 -18.38 1.64 0.86
N THR A 115 -17.33 1.58 1.67
CA THR A 115 -16.83 2.71 2.46
C THR A 115 -15.80 3.53 1.71
N MET A 116 -15.21 2.97 0.66
CA MET A 116 -14.30 3.65 -0.24
C MET A 116 -14.50 3.16 -1.67
N LEU A 117 -14.56 4.09 -2.62
CA LEU A 117 -14.58 3.80 -4.05
C LEU A 117 -13.32 4.38 -4.70
N ARG A 118 -12.82 3.67 -5.70
CA ARG A 118 -11.78 4.18 -6.61
C ARG A 118 -12.11 3.79 -8.03
N VAL A 119 -11.82 4.69 -8.97
CA VAL A 119 -12.00 4.44 -10.41
C VAL A 119 -10.65 4.37 -11.07
N SER A 120 -10.44 3.36 -11.93
CA SER A 120 -9.28 3.27 -12.82
C SER A 120 -9.62 2.38 -14.01
N GLY A 121 -9.28 2.82 -15.24
CA GLY A 121 -9.42 2.01 -16.45
C GLY A 121 -10.84 1.52 -16.75
N GLY A 122 -11.89 2.31 -16.42
CA GLY A 122 -13.29 1.91 -16.61
C GLY A 122 -13.81 0.87 -15.59
N LEU A 123 -13.02 0.58 -14.55
CA LEU A 123 -13.38 -0.28 -13.44
C LEU A 123 -13.57 0.55 -12.17
N VAL A 124 -14.51 0.13 -11.33
CA VAL A 124 -14.68 0.65 -9.98
C VAL A 124 -14.23 -0.40 -8.97
N TYR A 125 -13.35 0.03 -8.07
CA TYR A 125 -12.84 -0.74 -6.95
C TYR A 125 -13.67 -0.33 -5.74
N ALA A 126 -14.50 -1.24 -5.26
CA ALA A 126 -15.41 -1.03 -4.14
C ALA A 126 -14.86 -1.72 -2.91
N LEU A 127 -14.24 -0.94 -2.01
CA LEU A 127 -13.83 -1.44 -0.70
C LEU A 127 -15.04 -1.49 0.21
N THR A 128 -15.39 -2.67 0.68
CA THR A 128 -16.60 -2.91 1.46
C THR A 128 -16.31 -3.07 2.94
N THR A 129 -17.31 -2.81 3.77
CA THR A 129 -17.14 -2.86 5.23
C THR A 129 -16.78 -4.26 5.74
N ARG A 130 -17.28 -5.33 5.10
CA ARG A 130 -17.13 -6.72 5.61
C ARG A 130 -16.62 -7.75 4.60
N HIS A 131 -16.63 -7.44 3.30
CA HIS A 131 -16.38 -8.42 2.24
C HIS A 131 -15.16 -8.04 1.38
N SER A 132 -14.15 -7.43 2.00
CA SER A 132 -12.94 -7.00 1.28
C SER A 132 -13.26 -6.04 0.12
N VAL A 133 -12.52 -6.11 -0.98
CA VAL A 133 -12.74 -5.31 -2.19
C VAL A 133 -13.45 -6.12 -3.29
N GLN A 134 -14.30 -5.45 -4.05
CA GLN A 134 -14.91 -5.97 -5.27
C GLN A 134 -14.57 -5.05 -6.44
N VAL A 135 -14.21 -5.62 -7.60
CA VAL A 135 -13.90 -4.86 -8.82
C VAL A 135 -15.03 -5.06 -9.81
N ILE A 136 -15.65 -3.96 -10.20
CA ILE A 136 -16.86 -3.95 -11.03
C ILE A 136 -16.56 -3.18 -12.31
N ASP A 137 -16.85 -3.80 -13.45
CA ASP A 137 -16.88 -3.13 -14.74
C ASP A 137 -18.19 -2.36 -14.87
N TYR A 138 -18.11 -1.03 -14.72
CA TYR A 138 -19.27 -0.15 -14.80
C TYR A 138 -19.46 0.46 -16.20
N ARG A 139 -18.45 0.36 -17.08
CA ARG A 139 -18.50 0.85 -18.47
C ARG A 139 -18.75 -0.29 -19.47
N SER A 140 -18.95 -1.52 -19.00
CA SER A 140 -19.12 -2.68 -19.86
C SER A 140 -20.20 -2.47 -20.91
N LYS A 141 -19.84 -2.66 -22.18
CA LYS A 141 -20.82 -2.69 -23.28
C LYS A 141 -21.49 -4.05 -23.44
N ARG A 142 -20.93 -5.08 -22.77
CA ARG A 142 -21.37 -6.47 -22.90
C ARG A 142 -22.56 -6.79 -21.99
N SER A 143 -22.67 -6.13 -20.85
CA SER A 143 -23.82 -6.19 -19.96
C SER A 143 -24.64 -4.90 -20.07
N SER A 144 -25.97 -5.00 -19.93
CA SER A 144 -26.87 -3.85 -19.85
C SER A 144 -26.69 -3.00 -18.58
N GLY A 145 -25.64 -3.25 -17.79
CA GLY A 145 -25.38 -2.62 -16.52
C GLY A 145 -23.98 -2.97 -15.97
N MET A 146 -23.80 -2.69 -14.69
CA MET A 146 -22.55 -2.98 -13.98
C MET A 146 -22.38 -4.49 -13.77
N ALA A 147 -21.17 -5.01 -14.00
CA ALA A 147 -20.87 -6.42 -13.81
C ALA A 147 -19.62 -6.64 -12.96
N VAL A 148 -19.66 -7.61 -12.04
CA VAL A 148 -18.49 -7.99 -11.24
C VAL A 148 -17.43 -8.60 -12.16
N ALA A 149 -16.27 -7.95 -12.20
CA ALA A 149 -15.09 -8.42 -12.91
C ALA A 149 -14.27 -9.35 -12.01
N TYR A 150 -14.00 -8.93 -10.78
CA TYR A 150 -13.21 -9.70 -9.81
C TYR A 150 -13.73 -9.48 -8.38
N SER A 151 -13.57 -10.50 -7.54
CA SER A 151 -13.90 -10.44 -6.12
C SER A 151 -12.84 -11.16 -5.28
N ASP A 152 -12.78 -10.80 -4.01
CA ASP A 152 -11.96 -11.53 -3.05
C ASP A 152 -12.65 -12.83 -2.64
N ARG A 153 -11.86 -13.88 -2.37
CA ARG A 153 -12.36 -15.13 -1.77
C ARG A 153 -12.58 -15.00 -0.27
N VAL A 154 -11.85 -14.08 0.36
CA VAL A 154 -11.81 -13.95 1.81
C VAL A 154 -12.53 -12.69 2.21
N SER A 155 -13.52 -12.84 3.08
CA SER A 155 -14.21 -11.72 3.72
C SER A 155 -13.28 -11.07 4.75
N ARG A 156 -13.10 -9.76 4.65
CA ARG A 156 -12.25 -8.97 5.54
C ARG A 156 -13.00 -7.72 5.97
N SER A 157 -12.83 -7.35 7.24
CA SER A 157 -13.37 -6.11 7.78
C SER A 157 -12.47 -4.94 7.41
N THR A 158 -12.55 -4.45 6.17
CA THR A 158 -11.56 -3.51 5.64
C THR A 158 -11.82 -2.05 6.03
N ILE A 159 -10.73 -1.28 6.17
CA ILE A 159 -10.76 0.16 6.48
C ILE A 159 -10.39 1.00 5.26
N HIS A 160 -9.27 0.68 4.62
CA HIS A 160 -8.72 1.48 3.53
C HIS A 160 -7.96 0.61 2.53
N MET A 161 -7.89 1.09 1.29
CA MET A 161 -7.10 0.47 0.22
C MET A 161 -6.23 1.48 -0.49
N ILE A 162 -5.09 1.04 -1.00
CA ILE A 162 -4.26 1.81 -1.92
C ILE A 162 -3.56 0.88 -2.89
N GLU A 163 -3.21 1.41 -4.05
CA GLU A 163 -2.39 0.69 -5.01
C GLU A 163 -0.91 0.96 -4.71
N ALA A 164 -0.09 -0.06 -4.69
CA ALA A 164 1.36 -0.02 -4.51
C ALA A 164 2.04 -0.78 -5.66
N GLY A 165 3.30 -0.42 -5.94
CA GLY A 165 4.06 -0.86 -7.12
C GLY A 165 3.91 0.04 -8.35
N SER A 166 4.85 -0.09 -9.29
CA SER A 166 4.85 0.58 -10.60
C SER A 166 4.22 -0.34 -11.65
N GLY A 167 3.32 0.22 -12.47
CA GLY A 167 2.57 -0.53 -13.49
C GLY A 167 3.35 -0.84 -14.77
N SER A 168 4.69 -0.84 -14.74
CA SER A 168 5.49 -0.89 -15.98
C SER A 168 5.46 -2.24 -16.68
N ASP A 169 5.18 -3.35 -16.00
CA ASP A 169 5.00 -4.68 -16.64
C ASP A 169 4.10 -5.67 -15.86
N ALA A 170 3.91 -5.45 -14.56
CA ALA A 170 3.08 -6.27 -13.69
C ALA A 170 1.82 -5.52 -13.23
N SER A 171 0.75 -6.26 -12.98
CA SER A 171 -0.47 -5.69 -12.37
C SER A 171 -0.14 -5.17 -10.97
N PRO A 172 -0.56 -3.94 -10.62
CA PRO A 172 -0.16 -3.33 -9.37
C PRO A 172 -0.72 -4.11 -8.17
N VAL A 173 -0.03 -4.05 -7.04
CA VAL A 173 -0.48 -4.68 -5.79
C VAL A 173 -1.42 -3.73 -5.08
N ILE A 174 -2.61 -4.17 -4.73
CA ILE A 174 -3.53 -3.41 -3.89
C ILE A 174 -3.26 -3.80 -2.45
N LEU A 175 -2.83 -2.82 -1.65
CA LEU A 175 -2.72 -2.93 -0.21
C LEU A 175 -4.07 -2.67 0.44
N LEU A 176 -4.48 -3.57 1.32
CA LEU A 176 -5.69 -3.50 2.13
C LEU A 176 -5.28 -3.42 3.60
N SER A 177 -5.94 -2.56 4.36
CA SER A 177 -5.91 -2.60 5.83
C SER A 177 -7.26 -3.05 6.34
N ASP A 178 -7.26 -3.87 7.39
CA ASP A 178 -8.46 -4.26 8.12
C ASP A 178 -8.53 -3.62 9.51
N GLN A 179 -9.62 -3.90 10.22
CA GLN A 179 -9.93 -3.36 11.54
C GLN A 179 -9.10 -3.95 12.67
N ASP A 180 -8.48 -5.12 12.46
CA ASP A 180 -7.75 -5.89 13.48
C ASP A 180 -6.23 -5.77 13.33
N GLY A 181 -5.75 -4.70 12.67
CA GLY A 181 -4.33 -4.47 12.41
C GLY A 181 -3.79 -5.23 11.19
N GLY A 182 -4.61 -6.03 10.51
CA GLY A 182 -4.19 -6.83 9.37
C GLY A 182 -3.93 -5.97 8.14
N ILE A 183 -2.87 -6.35 7.42
CA ILE A 183 -2.48 -5.80 6.13
C ILE A 183 -2.40 -6.93 5.13
N ALA A 184 -3.03 -6.78 3.97
CA ALA A 184 -2.98 -7.75 2.89
C ALA A 184 -2.59 -7.08 1.58
N GLY A 185 -1.71 -7.72 0.82
CA GLY A 185 -1.42 -7.39 -0.58
C GLY A 185 -2.16 -8.34 -1.50
N ILE A 186 -2.98 -7.82 -2.41
CA ILE A 186 -3.68 -8.59 -3.44
C ILE A 186 -3.32 -8.04 -4.83
N ARG A 187 -3.48 -8.86 -5.86
CA ARG A 187 -3.25 -8.46 -7.26
C ARG A 187 -4.38 -8.99 -8.13
N ILE A 188 -4.72 -8.23 -9.17
CA ILE A 188 -5.70 -8.68 -10.17
C ILE A 188 -4.96 -9.44 -11.27
N PRO A 189 -5.29 -10.72 -11.54
CA PRO A 189 -4.63 -11.50 -12.56
C PRO A 189 -5.19 -11.20 -13.96
N TRP A 190 -4.92 -10.02 -14.52
CA TRP A 190 -5.50 -9.57 -15.80
C TRP A 190 -5.32 -10.57 -16.95
N ARG A 191 -4.26 -11.39 -16.93
CA ARG A 191 -3.95 -12.41 -17.95
C ARG A 191 -4.77 -13.69 -17.82
N GLN A 192 -5.42 -13.94 -16.68
CA GLN A 192 -6.20 -15.15 -16.40
C GLN A 192 -7.69 -14.83 -16.25
N GLN A 193 -8.32 -14.40 -17.35
CA GLN A 193 -9.73 -13.97 -17.36
C GLN A 193 -10.76 -15.03 -16.92
N GLN A 194 -10.36 -16.31 -16.86
CA GLN A 194 -11.24 -17.39 -16.38
C GLN A 194 -11.43 -17.38 -14.86
N ARG A 195 -10.50 -16.80 -14.10
CA ARG A 195 -10.60 -16.68 -12.64
C ARG A 195 -11.02 -15.26 -12.28
N LYS A 196 -12.25 -15.10 -11.79
CA LYS A 196 -12.79 -13.82 -11.29
C LYS A 196 -12.33 -13.51 -9.86
N GLU A 197 -11.10 -13.85 -9.54
CA GLU A 197 -10.58 -13.84 -8.17
C GLU A 197 -9.21 -13.16 -8.11
N PHE A 198 -8.87 -12.58 -6.96
CA PHE A 198 -7.57 -11.96 -6.76
C PHE A 198 -6.47 -12.96 -6.43
N ASP A 199 -5.27 -12.67 -6.92
CA ASP A 199 -4.05 -13.29 -6.45
C ASP A 199 -3.65 -12.67 -5.11
N PHE A 200 -3.77 -13.44 -4.06
CA PHE A 200 -3.29 -13.04 -2.74
C PHE A 200 -1.76 -13.12 -2.71
N ILE A 201 -1.06 -12.01 -2.43
CA ILE A 201 0.41 -11.93 -2.47
C ILE A 201 1.01 -12.12 -1.09
N PHE A 202 0.54 -11.36 -0.10
CA PHE A 202 1.03 -11.43 1.27
C PHE A 202 0.00 -10.99 2.31
N LYS A 203 0.21 -11.40 3.56
CA LYS A 203 -0.45 -10.84 4.75
C LYS A 203 0.55 -10.54 5.87
N THR A 204 0.16 -9.64 6.74
CA THR A 204 0.77 -9.42 8.04
C THR A 204 -0.23 -8.81 9.01
N THR A 205 0.14 -8.72 10.27
CA THR A 205 -0.61 -8.03 11.30
C THR A 205 0.30 -7.00 11.94
N LEU A 206 -0.16 -5.75 11.98
CA LEU A 206 0.49 -4.65 12.65
C LEU A 206 -0.10 -4.47 14.05
N PRO A 207 0.63 -3.83 14.98
CA PRO A 207 0.12 -3.56 16.34
C PRO A 207 -1.14 -2.68 16.35
N ALA A 208 -1.33 -1.85 15.33
CA ALA A 208 -2.50 -1.00 15.18
C ALA A 208 -2.95 -0.91 13.72
N SER A 209 -4.26 -0.79 13.51
CA SER A 209 -4.91 -0.73 12.20
C SER A 209 -4.56 0.56 11.46
N VAL A 210 -4.24 0.43 10.17
CA VAL A 210 -3.96 1.57 9.31
C VAL A 210 -5.28 2.21 8.88
N ARG A 211 -5.54 3.42 9.41
CA ARG A 211 -6.76 4.17 9.13
C ARG A 211 -6.82 4.68 7.69
N ARG A 212 -5.68 5.09 7.16
CA ARG A 212 -5.55 5.67 5.82
C ARG A 212 -4.17 5.45 5.26
N PHE A 213 -4.12 4.97 4.02
CA PHE A 213 -2.91 5.00 3.21
C PHE A 213 -2.86 6.26 2.35
N VAL A 214 -1.66 6.76 2.10
CA VAL A 214 -1.40 7.93 1.27
C VAL A 214 -0.16 7.66 0.42
N LYS A 215 -0.22 8.05 -0.86
CA LYS A 215 0.97 8.17 -1.70
C LYS A 215 1.56 9.56 -1.55
N ALA A 216 2.84 9.67 -1.24
CA ALA A 216 3.51 10.94 -1.08
C ALA A 216 4.91 10.92 -1.70
N ARG A 217 5.33 12.08 -2.21
CA ARG A 217 6.75 12.37 -2.45
C ARG A 217 7.24 13.14 -1.22
N SER A 218 7.63 12.39 -0.21
CA SER A 218 8.09 12.91 1.09
C SER A 218 9.49 13.52 1.02
N ARG A 219 10.30 13.12 0.02
CA ARG A 219 11.69 13.55 -0.12
C ARG A 219 11.78 14.93 -0.73
N PRO A 220 12.64 15.82 -0.19
CA PRO A 220 12.93 17.10 -0.82
C PRO A 220 13.46 16.91 -2.25
N LEU A 221 13.04 17.78 -3.17
CA LEU A 221 13.36 17.66 -4.59
C LEU A 221 14.87 17.65 -4.88
N TRP A 222 15.69 18.33 -4.06
CA TRP A 222 17.15 18.33 -4.20
C TRP A 222 17.81 17.00 -3.78
N LEU A 223 17.19 16.26 -2.86
CA LEU A 223 17.59 14.89 -2.49
C LEU A 223 17.07 13.87 -3.52
N ALA A 224 15.91 14.15 -4.13
CA ALA A 224 15.34 13.31 -5.18
C ALA A 224 16.10 13.44 -6.52
N ALA A 225 16.61 14.62 -6.85
CA ALA A 225 17.33 14.89 -8.11
C ALA A 225 18.78 14.41 -8.14
N GLY A 226 19.39 14.12 -6.97
CA GLY A 226 20.80 13.73 -6.84
C GLY A 226 21.06 12.23 -6.71
N SER A 227 20.02 11.39 -6.70
CA SER A 227 20.17 9.99 -6.31
C SER A 227 20.24 9.05 -7.51
N GLY A 228 21.46 8.80 -8.00
CA GLY A 228 21.80 7.53 -8.65
C GLY A 228 21.71 6.31 -7.70
N ASN A 229 21.34 6.52 -6.42
CA ASN A 229 21.06 5.48 -5.44
C ASN A 229 19.61 5.01 -5.57
N SER A 230 19.31 4.31 -6.66
CA SER A 230 18.09 3.50 -6.74
C SER A 230 18.05 2.53 -5.55
N ARG A 231 16.90 2.39 -4.91
CA ARG A 231 16.71 1.39 -3.86
C ARG A 231 16.93 0.01 -4.49
N PRO A 232 17.75 -0.86 -3.90
CA PRO A 232 17.89 -2.22 -4.40
C PRO A 232 16.50 -2.83 -4.50
N CYS A 233 16.16 -3.34 -5.67
CA CYS A 233 14.94 -4.11 -5.84
C CYS A 233 13.62 -3.49 -5.31
N ALA A 234 13.45 -2.16 -5.35
CA ALA A 234 12.17 -1.53 -5.04
C ALA A 234 11.34 -1.34 -6.31
N ASP A 235 10.05 -1.70 -6.25
CA ASP A 235 9.10 -1.63 -7.37
C ASP A 235 8.66 -0.17 -7.72
N HIS A 236 9.40 0.83 -7.26
CA HIS A 236 9.03 2.25 -7.32
C HIS A 236 10.15 3.11 -7.90
N ASP A 237 10.16 3.28 -9.22
CA ASP A 237 11.11 4.14 -9.93
C ASP A 237 10.70 5.63 -9.86
N ASP A 238 9.42 5.92 -9.56
CA ASP A 238 8.85 7.28 -9.59
C ASP A 238 9.09 8.12 -8.31
N GLY A 239 9.83 7.59 -7.34
CA GLY A 239 10.08 8.23 -6.03
C GLY A 239 8.82 8.45 -5.18
N VAL A 240 7.71 7.78 -5.50
CA VAL A 240 6.45 7.85 -4.76
C VAL A 240 6.46 6.79 -3.66
N GLU A 241 6.36 7.23 -2.42
CA GLU A 241 6.33 6.37 -1.23
C GLU A 241 4.88 6.14 -0.78
N VAL A 242 4.63 5.01 -0.13
CA VAL A 242 3.34 4.70 0.50
C VAL A 242 3.47 4.87 2.00
N LEU A 243 2.69 5.78 2.56
CA LEU A 243 2.59 6.04 3.99
C LEU A 243 1.23 5.56 4.51
N GLY A 244 1.20 5.05 5.74
CA GLY A 244 -0.02 4.69 6.46
C GLY A 244 -0.11 5.44 7.78
N VAL A 245 -1.23 6.10 8.02
CA VAL A 245 -1.57 6.69 9.32
C VAL A 245 -2.48 5.73 10.04
N SER A 246 -2.09 5.35 11.25
CA SER A 246 -2.75 4.30 12.02
C SER A 246 -3.62 4.88 13.15
N LEU A 247 -4.50 4.05 13.71
CA LEU A 247 -5.44 4.49 14.76
C LEU A 247 -4.76 4.90 16.08
N ASP A 248 -3.55 4.40 16.33
CA ASP A 248 -2.68 4.79 17.45
C ASP A 248 -1.94 6.12 17.22
N GLY A 249 -2.17 6.78 16.07
CA GLY A 249 -1.48 8.01 15.69
C GLY A 249 -0.09 7.79 15.06
N CYS A 250 0.38 6.54 14.99
CA CYS A 250 1.66 6.23 14.37
C CYS A 250 1.60 6.38 12.84
N MET A 251 2.69 6.89 12.28
CA MET A 251 2.92 6.92 10.84
C MET A 251 3.86 5.78 10.46
N ARG A 252 3.49 5.01 9.45
CA ARG A 252 4.22 3.82 9.00
C ARG A 252 4.55 3.96 7.51
N HIS A 253 5.77 3.65 7.12
CA HIS A 253 6.20 3.65 5.73
C HIS A 253 6.15 2.23 5.15
N PHE A 254 5.57 2.06 3.97
CA PHE A 254 5.41 0.79 3.28
C PHE A 254 6.21 0.79 1.99
N THR A 255 6.99 -0.28 1.76
CA THR A 255 7.74 -0.49 0.52
C THR A 255 7.52 -1.93 0.05
N LEU A 256 7.22 -2.09 -1.24
CA LEU A 256 7.19 -3.40 -1.86
C LEU A 256 8.61 -3.84 -2.19
N LEU A 257 8.92 -5.08 -1.87
CA LEU A 257 10.23 -5.69 -2.06
C LEU A 257 10.12 -6.79 -3.14
N HIS A 258 11.12 -6.91 -3.99
CA HIS A 258 11.28 -8.16 -4.75
C HIS A 258 11.61 -9.32 -3.81
N LEU A 259 11.37 -10.54 -4.31
CA LEU A 259 11.50 -11.76 -3.53
C LEU A 259 12.93 -11.99 -3.01
N ASP A 260 13.96 -11.68 -3.79
CA ASP A 260 15.36 -11.90 -3.40
C ASP A 260 15.77 -10.97 -2.26
N LEU A 261 15.38 -9.69 -2.35
CA LEU A 261 15.57 -8.74 -1.25
C LEU A 261 14.77 -9.16 -0.01
N TRP A 262 13.53 -9.62 -0.19
CA TRP A 262 12.75 -10.15 0.93
C TRP A 262 13.45 -11.32 1.62
N ARG A 263 14.02 -12.28 0.87
CA ARG A 263 14.75 -13.43 1.44
C ARG A 263 15.93 -12.98 2.30
N PHE A 264 16.75 -12.07 1.76
CA PHE A 264 17.88 -11.49 2.48
C PHE A 264 17.44 -10.78 3.77
N LEU A 265 16.46 -9.87 3.69
CA LEU A 265 15.99 -9.13 4.86
C LEU A 265 15.30 -10.04 5.88
N CYS A 266 14.60 -11.07 5.42
CA CYS A 266 13.96 -12.07 6.28
C CYS A 266 15.00 -12.87 7.07
N LEU A 267 16.10 -13.29 6.41
CA LEU A 267 17.23 -13.93 7.09
C LEU A 267 17.74 -13.05 8.23
N VAL A 268 18.10 -11.80 7.93
CA VAL A 268 18.62 -10.85 8.93
C VAL A 268 17.65 -10.70 10.09
N GLN A 269 16.36 -10.50 9.80
CA GLN A 269 15.33 -10.35 10.81
C GLN A 269 15.18 -11.60 11.71
N ILE A 270 15.19 -12.80 11.14
CA ILE A 270 15.08 -14.06 11.89
C ILE A 270 16.26 -14.21 12.83
N VAL A 271 17.48 -14.05 12.30
CA VAL A 271 18.71 -14.22 13.08
C VAL A 271 18.75 -13.21 14.23
N VAL A 272 18.42 -11.95 13.97
CA VAL A 272 18.41 -10.88 15.00
C VAL A 272 17.41 -11.16 16.10
N ARG A 273 16.22 -11.68 15.77
CA ARG A 273 15.25 -12.10 16.79
C ARG A 273 15.78 -13.26 17.62
N LYS A 274 16.42 -14.25 17.01
CA LYS A 274 17.01 -15.40 17.72
C LYS A 274 18.19 -14.99 18.60
N CYS A 275 19.10 -14.14 18.13
CA CYS A 275 20.23 -13.65 18.91
C CYS A 275 19.79 -12.82 20.13
N ASN A 276 18.76 -11.98 19.99
CA ASN A 276 18.18 -11.22 21.12
C ASN A 276 17.53 -12.13 22.17
N LEU A 277 16.97 -13.28 21.76
CA LEU A 277 16.40 -14.29 22.68
C LEU A 277 17.49 -15.15 23.34
N SER A 278 18.59 -15.43 22.63
CA SER A 278 19.70 -16.27 23.10
C SER A 278 20.71 -15.55 23.99
N ALA A 279 20.61 -14.22 24.17
CA ALA A 279 21.45 -13.46 25.10
C ALA A 279 21.31 -13.90 26.59
N GLY A 280 20.42 -14.84 26.89
CA GLY A 280 20.28 -15.50 28.20
C GLY A 280 20.88 -16.91 28.31
N SER A 281 21.56 -17.46 27.29
CA SER A 281 22.08 -18.83 27.33
C SER A 281 23.53 -18.91 26.83
N THR A 282 24.47 -18.84 27.78
CA THR A 282 25.87 -19.20 27.59
C THR A 282 26.00 -20.71 27.45
N ILE A 283 26.39 -21.22 26.28
CA ILE A 283 26.75 -22.63 26.11
C ILE A 283 28.23 -22.75 25.77
N ALA A 284 28.96 -23.36 26.70
CA ALA A 284 30.33 -23.81 26.58
C ALA A 284 30.40 -25.16 25.84
N GLY A 285 31.42 -25.36 24.99
CA GLY A 285 31.84 -26.67 24.49
C GLY A 285 32.08 -26.74 22.98
N GLY A 286 33.35 -26.84 22.56
CA GLY A 286 33.82 -26.62 21.18
C GLY A 286 33.57 -27.71 20.13
N GLU A 287 33.13 -28.93 20.48
CA GLU A 287 32.88 -30.01 19.49
C GLU A 287 31.40 -30.18 19.13
N ARG A 288 30.47 -29.67 19.96
CA ARG A 288 29.01 -29.67 19.68
C ARG A 288 28.56 -28.49 18.81
N VAL A 289 29.49 -27.65 18.39
CA VAL A 289 29.20 -26.35 17.75
C VAL A 289 28.81 -26.53 16.28
N ALA A 290 29.49 -27.40 15.52
CA ALA A 290 29.22 -27.56 14.09
C ALA A 290 27.85 -28.19 13.81
N GLU A 291 27.50 -29.28 14.51
CA GLU A 291 26.18 -29.91 14.39
C GLU A 291 25.05 -28.98 14.88
N ALA A 292 25.30 -28.20 15.95
CA ALA A 292 24.35 -27.21 16.42
C ALA A 292 24.18 -26.04 15.44
N GLU A 293 25.25 -25.57 14.80
CA GLU A 293 25.21 -24.52 13.78
C GLU A 293 24.47 -24.97 12.51
N GLU A 294 24.66 -26.20 12.07
CA GLU A 294 23.93 -26.77 10.93
C GLU A 294 22.44 -26.92 11.24
N ALA A 295 22.09 -27.40 12.45
CA ALA A 295 20.71 -27.48 12.91
C ALA A 295 20.04 -26.09 12.96
N ILE A 296 20.75 -25.06 13.45
CA ILE A 296 20.26 -23.66 13.45
C ILE A 296 20.03 -23.16 12.02
N THR A 297 20.96 -23.45 11.10
CA THR A 297 20.86 -23.03 9.70
C THR A 297 19.67 -23.68 9.00
N MET A 298 19.45 -24.98 9.23
CA MET A 298 18.29 -25.71 8.70
C MET A 298 16.97 -25.19 9.27
N ASP A 299 16.90 -24.90 10.56
CA ASP A 299 15.73 -24.31 11.21
C ASP A 299 15.39 -22.92 10.61
N ILE A 300 16.39 -22.07 10.37
CA ILE A 300 16.19 -20.77 9.71
C ILE A 300 15.65 -20.93 8.28
N ARG A 301 16.19 -21.87 7.50
CA ARG A 301 15.69 -22.15 6.13
C ARG A 301 14.25 -22.64 6.16
N ALA A 302 13.93 -23.57 7.07
CA ALA A 302 12.57 -24.08 7.24
C ALA A 302 11.59 -22.95 7.63
N GLU A 303 11.99 -22.03 8.52
CA GLU A 303 11.19 -20.86 8.88
C GLU A 303 10.96 -19.94 7.66
N LEU A 304 11.99 -19.66 6.87
CA LEU A 304 11.90 -18.81 5.68
C LEU A 304 10.95 -19.41 4.64
N GLU A 305 11.06 -20.71 4.36
CA GLU A 305 10.15 -21.43 3.46
C GLU A 305 8.72 -21.48 3.99
N SER A 306 8.55 -21.66 5.30
CA SER A 306 7.23 -21.64 5.95
C SER A 306 6.56 -20.27 5.82
N ARG A 307 7.31 -19.18 6.05
CA ARG A 307 6.84 -17.80 5.87
C ARG A 307 6.45 -17.52 4.42
N GLN A 308 7.25 -18.00 3.46
CA GLN A 308 6.94 -17.84 2.04
C GLN A 308 5.67 -18.60 1.65
N ARG A 309 5.52 -19.86 2.08
CA ARG A 309 4.31 -20.68 1.81
C ARG A 309 3.06 -20.11 2.46
N SER A 310 3.16 -19.62 3.69
CA SER A 310 2.06 -18.99 4.43
C SER A 310 1.79 -17.53 4.01
N LYS A 311 2.63 -16.98 3.13
CA LYS A 311 2.59 -15.60 2.64
C LYS A 311 2.72 -14.56 3.76
N LEU A 312 3.44 -14.90 4.83
CA LEU A 312 3.83 -14.00 5.92
C LEU A 312 5.11 -13.23 5.52
N MET A 313 4.96 -12.34 4.54
CA MET A 313 6.07 -11.70 3.83
C MET A 313 6.47 -10.33 4.38
N HIS A 314 6.01 -9.96 5.58
CA HIS A 314 6.34 -8.68 6.17
C HIS A 314 7.71 -8.67 6.82
N ILE A 315 8.46 -7.62 6.53
CA ILE A 315 9.73 -7.29 7.15
C ILE A 315 9.52 -6.07 8.04
N ASP A 316 9.88 -6.21 9.31
CA ASP A 316 9.83 -5.17 10.31
C ASP A 316 11.10 -4.33 10.24
N GLY A 317 10.97 -3.11 9.72
CA GLY A 317 12.08 -2.17 9.57
C GLY A 317 12.72 -1.77 10.90
N ASP A 318 11.94 -1.73 11.99
CA ASP A 318 12.43 -1.35 13.32
C ASP A 318 13.36 -2.44 13.89
N VAL A 319 13.09 -3.71 13.55
CA VAL A 319 14.00 -4.82 13.91
C VAL A 319 15.30 -4.73 13.12
N LEU A 320 15.25 -4.37 11.83
CA LEU A 320 16.45 -4.20 11.02
C LEU A 320 17.28 -2.98 11.46
N GLU A 321 16.63 -1.89 11.84
CA GLU A 321 17.30 -0.67 12.32
C GLU A 321 18.16 -0.94 13.56
N ARG A 322 17.66 -1.79 14.47
CA ARG A 322 18.41 -2.25 15.65
C ARG A 322 19.71 -2.98 15.29
N CYS A 323 19.87 -3.40 14.05
CA CYS A 323 21.09 -4.06 13.58
C CYS A 323 22.10 -3.05 13.01
N ILE A 324 21.60 -2.03 12.31
CA ILE A 324 22.43 -1.01 11.67
C ILE A 324 23.07 -0.10 12.73
N ARG A 325 22.27 0.43 13.66
CA ARG A 325 22.75 1.43 14.64
C ARG A 325 23.98 0.95 15.45
N PRO A 326 23.99 -0.26 16.03
CA PRO A 326 25.15 -0.76 16.77
C PRO A 326 26.22 -1.42 15.88
N ARG A 327 26.00 -1.53 14.57
CA ARG A 327 26.83 -2.34 13.65
C ARG A 327 27.08 -3.77 14.15
N CYS A 328 26.00 -4.51 14.45
CA CYS A 328 26.11 -5.89 14.94
C CYS A 328 26.01 -7.00 13.87
N LEU A 329 25.84 -6.68 12.57
CA LEU A 329 25.88 -7.73 11.51
C LEU A 329 27.19 -8.50 11.50
N GLY A 330 28.31 -7.81 11.77
CA GLY A 330 29.62 -8.44 11.91
C GLY A 330 29.53 -9.52 12.98
N ASP A 331 29.25 -9.14 14.21
CA ASP A 331 29.15 -10.06 15.35
C ASP A 331 28.17 -11.22 15.12
N ILE A 332 27.05 -10.97 14.44
CA ILE A 332 26.01 -11.96 14.17
C ILE A 332 26.43 -12.98 13.10
N PHE A 333 27.02 -12.51 12.00
CA PHE A 333 27.30 -13.34 10.82
C PHE A 333 28.77 -13.70 10.67
N TRP A 334 29.67 -13.25 11.55
CA TRP A 334 31.13 -13.48 11.40
C TRP A 334 31.50 -14.96 11.37
N ASN A 335 30.79 -15.79 12.15
CA ASN A 335 31.17 -17.18 12.42
C ASN A 335 30.23 -18.20 11.75
N GLY A 336 30.81 -19.33 11.34
CA GLY A 336 30.06 -20.55 11.06
C GLY A 336 29.24 -20.59 9.75
N GLY A 337 28.27 -21.51 9.72
CA GLY A 337 27.38 -21.78 8.57
C GLY A 337 26.41 -20.63 8.22
N LEU A 338 26.13 -19.73 9.16
CA LEU A 338 25.28 -18.55 8.92
C LEU A 338 25.91 -17.56 7.95
N PHE A 339 27.24 -17.43 7.97
CA PHE A 339 27.97 -16.58 7.03
C PHE A 339 27.78 -17.05 5.57
N ALA A 340 27.87 -18.36 5.33
CA ALA A 340 27.68 -18.92 4.00
C ALA A 340 26.26 -18.70 3.48
N LEU A 341 25.24 -18.84 4.35
CA LEU A 341 23.85 -18.55 4.00
C LEU A 341 23.63 -17.06 3.71
N PHE A 342 24.25 -16.17 4.49
CA PHE A 342 24.23 -14.73 4.29
C PHE A 342 24.84 -14.33 2.94
N CYS A 343 26.02 -14.86 2.60
CA CYS A 343 26.64 -14.68 1.29
C CYS A 343 25.75 -15.17 0.16
N GLY A 344 25.15 -16.36 0.29
CA GLY A 344 24.27 -16.94 -0.73
C GLY A 344 23.10 -16.02 -1.07
N TYR A 345 22.40 -15.47 -0.07
CA TYR A 345 21.31 -14.54 -0.35
C TYR A 345 21.79 -13.21 -0.93
N LEU A 346 22.95 -12.69 -0.50
CA LEU A 346 23.54 -11.48 -1.09
C LEU A 346 23.95 -11.70 -2.57
N ASP A 347 24.44 -12.88 -2.89
CA ASP A 347 24.82 -13.30 -4.24
C ASP A 347 23.62 -13.44 -5.18
N ASP A 348 22.45 -13.75 -4.66
CA ASP A 348 21.21 -13.84 -5.44
C ASP A 348 20.62 -12.44 -5.73
N LEU A 349 20.95 -11.42 -4.93
CA LEU A 349 20.40 -10.06 -5.11
C LEU A 349 20.78 -9.46 -6.46
N GLU A 350 19.78 -9.12 -7.26
CA GLU A 350 19.93 -8.54 -8.61
C GLU A 350 20.90 -9.36 -9.50
N GLY A 351 20.91 -10.69 -9.35
CA GLY A 351 21.83 -11.56 -10.09
C GLY A 351 23.30 -11.35 -9.70
N GLY A 352 23.55 -11.09 -8.42
CA GLY A 352 24.88 -10.91 -7.83
C GLY A 352 25.53 -9.58 -8.19
N ARG A 353 24.76 -8.57 -8.57
CA ARG A 353 25.28 -7.25 -8.97
C ARG A 353 26.19 -6.63 -7.89
N TYR A 354 25.83 -6.82 -6.62
CA TYR A 354 26.51 -6.23 -5.48
C TYR A 354 27.75 -7.02 -5.03
N THR A 355 27.82 -8.31 -5.35
CA THR A 355 28.86 -9.22 -4.85
C THR A 355 29.77 -9.78 -5.94
N ARG A 356 29.47 -9.56 -7.23
CA ARG A 356 30.27 -10.07 -8.36
C ARG A 356 31.76 -9.79 -8.22
N ARG A 357 32.11 -8.55 -7.84
CA ARG A 357 33.51 -8.14 -7.62
C ARG A 357 34.19 -8.87 -6.46
N LEU A 358 33.42 -9.32 -5.46
CA LEU A 358 33.92 -10.05 -4.30
C LEU A 358 34.25 -11.52 -4.63
N ARG A 359 33.53 -12.09 -5.59
CA ARG A 359 33.72 -13.48 -6.04
C ARG A 359 34.95 -13.63 -6.93
N ASP A 360 35.17 -12.65 -7.81
CA ASP A 360 36.21 -12.72 -8.84
C ASP A 360 37.58 -12.20 -8.36
N ALA A 361 37.64 -11.55 -7.20
CA ALA A 361 38.85 -10.91 -6.69
C ALA A 361 39.72 -11.87 -5.86
N GLN A 362 41.03 -11.80 -6.09
CA GLN A 362 42.04 -12.43 -5.23
C GLN A 362 42.21 -11.61 -3.95
N MET A 363 41.59 -12.07 -2.88
CA MET A 363 41.68 -11.48 -1.55
C MET A 363 41.70 -12.60 -0.50
N THR A 364 42.16 -12.28 0.71
CA THR A 364 42.12 -13.21 1.83
C THR A 364 40.67 -13.48 2.25
N ASP A 365 40.41 -14.63 2.88
CA ASP A 365 39.06 -14.97 3.33
C ASP A 365 38.53 -14.00 4.39
N GLN A 366 39.41 -13.41 5.20
CA GLN A 366 39.05 -12.40 6.20
C GLN A 366 38.63 -11.08 5.53
N GLU A 367 39.36 -10.63 4.51
CA GLU A 367 38.99 -9.44 3.73
C GLU A 367 37.67 -9.67 2.98
N ARG A 368 37.49 -10.86 2.41
CA ARG A 368 36.22 -11.22 1.75
C ARG A 368 35.06 -11.15 2.73
N ARG A 369 35.21 -11.74 3.93
CA ARG A 369 34.20 -11.70 5.00
C ARG A 369 33.81 -10.27 5.34
N GLN A 370 34.79 -9.41 5.58
CA GLN A 370 34.53 -8.01 5.88
C GLN A 370 33.74 -7.32 4.76
N GLN A 371 34.12 -7.53 3.49
CA GLN A 371 33.45 -6.89 2.35
C GLN A 371 32.00 -7.36 2.18
N TYR A 372 31.68 -8.63 2.41
CA TYR A 372 30.28 -9.10 2.41
C TYR A 372 29.45 -8.43 3.51
N ILE A 373 30.02 -8.27 4.72
CA ILE A 373 29.33 -7.61 5.82
C ILE A 373 29.09 -6.12 5.50
N GLU A 374 30.07 -5.42 4.93
CA GLU A 374 29.90 -4.04 4.48
C GLU A 374 28.82 -3.91 3.40
N VAL A 375 28.78 -4.82 2.41
CA VAL A 375 27.70 -4.86 1.41
C VAL A 375 26.34 -5.07 2.08
N GLY A 376 26.26 -5.92 3.11
CA GLY A 376 25.06 -6.10 3.91
C GLY A 376 24.60 -4.80 4.58
N TYR A 377 25.51 -4.06 5.23
CA TYR A 377 25.20 -2.74 5.80
C TYR A 377 24.75 -1.74 4.75
N ASP A 378 25.41 -1.70 3.59
CA ASP A 378 25.04 -0.80 2.50
C ASP A 378 23.62 -1.07 2.00
N ILE A 379 23.24 -2.34 1.83
CA ILE A 379 21.89 -2.72 1.41
C ILE A 379 20.86 -2.35 2.48
N LEU A 380 21.11 -2.71 3.74
CA LEU A 380 20.21 -2.34 4.84
C LEU A 380 20.08 -0.81 4.97
N GLY A 381 21.18 -0.09 4.83
CA GLY A 381 21.22 1.37 4.83
C GLY A 381 20.35 1.94 3.73
N ARG A 382 20.49 1.48 2.47
CA ARG A 382 19.65 1.94 1.35
C ARG A 382 18.17 1.65 1.53
N VAL A 383 17.82 0.50 2.11
CA VAL A 383 16.42 0.12 2.38
C VAL A 383 15.83 0.98 3.50
N LEU A 384 16.58 1.21 4.58
CA LEU A 384 16.11 1.97 5.75
C LEU A 384 16.29 3.49 5.65
N HIS A 385 17.04 4.01 4.67
CA HIS A 385 17.19 5.44 4.37
C HIS A 385 15.86 6.14 3.97
N ALA A 386 14.73 5.43 4.03
CA ALA A 386 13.38 6.01 3.97
C ALA A 386 12.82 6.43 5.32
N VAL A 387 13.40 5.90 6.38
CA VAL A 387 12.89 5.99 7.75
C VAL A 387 13.94 6.65 8.66
N LEU A 388 15.23 6.45 8.35
CA LEU A 388 16.39 7.17 8.87
C LEU A 388 16.66 8.45 8.09
#